data_AF-A0A3B0UXK5-F1
#
_entry.id   AF-A0A3B0UXK5-F1
#
_cell.length_a   1.000
_cell.length_b   1.000
_cell.length_c   1.000
_cell.angle_alpha   90.00
_cell.angle_beta   90.00
_cell.angle_gamma   90.00
#
_symmetry.space_group_name_H-M   'P 1'
#
loop_
_entity.id
_entity.type
_entity.pdbx_description
1 polymer ?
#
loop_
_entity_poly.entity_id
_entity_poly.type
_entity_poly.pdbx_seq_one_letter_code
_entity_poly.pdbx_strand_id
1 'polypeptide(L)'
;MQQWEYLTLFIEASKDVSMAYTAESETLARFSPQTMMPEMDRLGAKGWELVHMQPAYVGKNDDILMHEGGGIRQWTSKYFCVFKRPT
;
A
#
# COMPACT_ATOMS: atom_id res chain seq x y z
N MET A 1 25.93 -7.51 15.18
CA MET A 1 24.46 -7.37 15.31
C MET A 1 23.90 -7.17 13.92
N GLN A 2 22.75 -7.75 13.61
CA GLN A 2 22.09 -7.56 12.31
C GLN A 2 21.58 -6.11 12.20
N GLN A 3 21.90 -5.44 11.10
CA GLN A 3 21.39 -4.11 10.76
C GLN A 3 20.21 -4.23 9.77
N TRP A 4 19.29 -3.26 9.85
CA TRP A 4 18.07 -3.23 9.04
C TRP A 4 17.97 -1.91 8.30
N GLU A 5 17.63 -1.99 7.02
CA GLU A 5 17.16 -0.88 6.22
C GLU A 5 15.62 -0.87 6.25
N TYR A 6 15.00 0.31 6.33
CA TYR A 6 13.55 0.49 6.35
C TYR A 6 13.08 1.32 5.17
N LEU A 7 11.90 0.99 4.66
CA LEU A 7 11.24 1.68 3.56
C LEU A 7 9.77 1.93 3.92
N THR A 8 9.33 3.18 3.85
CA THR A 8 7.93 3.57 4.08
C THR A 8 7.35 4.16 2.81
N LEU A 9 6.19 3.68 2.38
CA LEU A 9 5.54 4.10 1.13
C LEU A 9 4.02 4.14 1.30
N PHE A 10 3.37 5.03 0.54
CA PHE A 10 1.94 4.95 0.30
C PHE A 10 1.71 4.12 -0.97
N ILE A 11 0.92 3.06 -0.86
CA ILE A 11 0.53 2.21 -1.98
C ILE A 11 -0.98 2.37 -2.19
N GLU A 12 -1.40 2.61 -3.43
CA GLU A 12 -2.80 2.72 -3.79
C GLU A 12 -3.32 1.41 -4.39
N ALA A 13 -4.37 0.87 -3.80
CA ALA A 13 -5.16 -0.21 -4.37
C ALA A 13 -6.00 0.34 -5.53
N SER A 14 -5.46 0.33 -6.74
CA SER A 14 -6.20 0.69 -7.95
C SER A 14 -5.75 -0.12 -9.16
N LYS A 15 -6.73 -0.62 -9.93
CA LYS A 15 -6.48 -1.20 -11.25
C LYS A 15 -5.80 -0.21 -12.21
N ASP A 16 -6.00 1.09 -12.03
CA ASP A 16 -5.45 2.12 -12.93
C ASP A 16 -3.93 2.31 -12.73
N VAL A 17 -3.41 1.93 -11.55
CA VAL A 17 -2.01 2.11 -11.17
C VAL A 17 -1.19 0.84 -11.40
N SER A 18 -1.79 -0.35 -11.25
CA SER A 18 -1.06 -1.61 -11.46
C SER A 18 -0.94 -1.92 -12.95
N MET A 19 0.25 -1.74 -13.54
CA MET A 19 0.53 -2.13 -14.93
C MET A 19 0.51 -3.65 -15.17
N ALA A 20 0.49 -4.47 -14.11
CA ALA A 20 0.44 -5.92 -14.19
C ALA A 20 -1.01 -6.42 -14.11
N TYR A 21 -1.74 -6.26 -15.22
CA TYR A 21 -3.04 -6.87 -15.40
C TYR A 21 -2.87 -8.38 -15.66
N THR A 22 -3.43 -9.22 -14.78
CA THR A 22 -3.64 -10.65 -15.02
C THR A 22 -5.12 -10.93 -15.22
N ALA A 23 -5.48 -12.05 -15.86
CA ALA A 23 -6.90 -12.44 -15.99
C ALA A 23 -7.61 -12.56 -14.63
N GLU A 24 -6.87 -12.94 -13.58
CA GLU A 24 -7.38 -12.98 -12.20
C GLU A 24 -7.72 -11.58 -11.66
N SER A 25 -6.97 -10.54 -12.08
CA SER A 25 -7.23 -9.15 -11.71
C SER A 25 -8.51 -8.56 -12.34
N GLU A 26 -9.01 -9.14 -13.44
CA GLU A 26 -10.22 -8.65 -14.10
C GLU A 26 -11.46 -8.78 -13.21
N THR A 27 -11.53 -9.85 -12.41
CA THR A 27 -12.64 -10.15 -11.50
C THR A 27 -12.66 -9.28 -10.24
N LEU A 28 -11.54 -8.64 -9.89
CA LEU A 28 -11.45 -7.81 -8.69
C LEU A 28 -12.26 -6.52 -8.83
N ALA A 29 -12.72 -5.96 -7.71
CA ALA A 29 -13.23 -4.59 -7.70
C ALA A 29 -12.10 -3.58 -8.01
N ARG A 30 -12.45 -2.40 -8.54
CA ARG A 30 -11.47 -1.37 -8.95
C ARG A 30 -10.45 -1.02 -7.87
N PHE A 31 -10.91 -0.96 -6.61
CA PHE A 31 -10.10 -0.60 -5.44
C PHE A 31 -9.89 -1.76 -4.46
N SER A 32 -9.93 -3.00 -4.96
CA SER A 32 -9.70 -4.19 -4.15
C SER A 32 -8.25 -4.21 -3.65
N PRO A 33 -7.94 -4.46 -2.36
CA PRO A 33 -6.56 -4.44 -1.86
C PRO A 33 -5.60 -5.38 -2.62
N GLN A 34 -6.12 -6.48 -3.17
CA GLN A 34 -5.38 -7.43 -4.01
C GLN A 34 -4.78 -6.78 -5.26
N THR A 35 -5.28 -5.63 -5.73
CA THR A 35 -4.66 -4.93 -6.87
C THR A 35 -3.27 -4.37 -6.54
N MET A 36 -2.86 -4.35 -5.26
CA MET A 36 -1.50 -3.95 -4.85
C MET A 36 -0.48 -5.08 -4.93
N MET A 37 -0.90 -6.34 -5.10
CA MET A 37 -0.01 -7.50 -5.10
C MET A 37 1.18 -7.35 -6.07
N PRO A 38 1.02 -6.83 -7.31
CA PRO A 38 2.17 -6.67 -8.20
C PRO A 38 3.27 -5.75 -7.65
N GLU A 39 2.90 -4.67 -6.97
CA GLU A 39 3.88 -3.76 -6.36
C GLU A 39 4.53 -4.40 -5.13
N MET A 40 3.75 -5.15 -4.34
CA MET A 40 4.27 -5.91 -3.20
C MET A 40 5.25 -7.00 -3.65
N ASP A 41 4.94 -7.73 -4.71
CA ASP A 41 5.81 -8.75 -5.31
C ASP A 41 7.09 -8.12 -5.85
N ARG A 42 6.99 -6.95 -6.51
CA ARG A 42 8.15 -6.18 -6.99
C ARG A 42 9.08 -5.76 -5.84
N LEU A 43 8.52 -5.39 -4.69
CA LEU A 43 9.29 -5.06 -3.48
C LEU A 43 9.90 -6.31 -2.86
N GLY A 44 9.13 -7.40 -2.76
CA GLY A 44 9.60 -8.71 -2.28
C GLY A 44 10.78 -9.25 -3.09
N ALA A 45 10.73 -9.11 -4.43
CA ALA A 45 11.82 -9.49 -5.32
C ALA A 45 13.12 -8.69 -5.08
N LYS A 46 13.05 -7.53 -4.42
CA LYS A 46 14.20 -6.71 -4.01
C LYS A 46 14.65 -6.98 -2.56
N GLY A 47 14.11 -8.01 -1.93
CA GLY A 47 14.42 -8.41 -0.56
C GLY A 47 13.65 -7.63 0.51
N TRP A 48 12.67 -6.81 0.15
CA TRP A 48 11.84 -6.09 1.12
C TRP A 48 10.76 -7.01 1.72
N GLU A 49 10.69 -7.03 3.05
CA GLU A 49 9.68 -7.74 3.83
C GLU A 49 8.66 -6.72 4.36
N LEU A 50 7.36 -6.91 4.08
CA LEU A 50 6.29 -6.07 4.63
C LEU A 50 6.15 -6.33 6.13
N VAL A 51 6.15 -5.28 6.94
CA VAL A 51 6.01 -5.37 8.41
C VAL A 51 4.81 -4.63 8.98
N HIS A 52 4.31 -3.63 8.27
CA HIS A 52 3.10 -2.90 8.66
C HIS A 52 2.33 -2.43 7.44
N MET A 53 0.99 -2.46 7.55
CA MET A 53 0.09 -1.98 6.52
C MET A 53 -1.20 -1.48 7.18
N GLN A 54 -1.62 -0.26 6.87
CA GLN A 54 -2.88 0.30 7.35
C GLN A 54 -3.53 1.19 6.30
N PRO A 55 -4.87 1.20 6.18
CA PRO A 55 -5.57 2.22 5.40
C PRO A 55 -5.23 3.62 5.92
N ALA A 56 -5.00 4.57 5.00
CA ALA A 56 -4.67 5.94 5.35
C ALA A 56 -5.35 6.95 4.42
N TYR A 57 -5.63 8.12 4.96
CA TYR A 57 -5.90 9.32 4.17
C TYR A 57 -4.61 10.13 4.12
N VAL A 58 -4.20 10.48 2.91
CA VAL A 58 -2.94 11.15 2.65
C VAL A 58 -3.24 12.55 2.15
N GLY A 59 -2.81 13.55 2.92
CA GLY A 59 -2.87 14.94 2.55
C GLY A 59 -1.90 15.27 1.42
N LYS A 60 -1.97 16.51 0.92
CA LYS A 60 -1.12 16.97 -0.19
C LYS A 60 0.38 17.00 0.15
N ASN A 61 0.74 16.95 1.44
CA ASN A 61 2.11 16.97 1.92
C ASN A 61 2.54 15.61 2.48
N ASP A 62 1.89 14.52 2.07
CA ASP A 62 2.08 13.17 2.60
C ASP A 62 1.78 13.02 4.12
N ASP A 63 1.08 14.00 4.69
CA ASP A 63 0.58 13.98 6.05
C ASP A 63 -0.61 13.02 6.19
N ILE A 64 -0.66 12.28 7.31
CA ILE A 64 -1.70 11.28 7.56
C ILE A 64 -2.83 11.92 8.36
N LEU A 65 -4.04 11.89 7.80
CA LEU A 65 -5.23 12.34 8.51
C LEU A 65 -5.71 11.24 9.47
N MET A 66 -5.58 11.52 10.77
CA MET A 66 -6.11 10.70 11.86
C MET A 66 -7.60 11.02 12.01
N HIS A 67 -8.46 10.17 11.46
CA HIS A 67 -9.93 10.13 11.57
C HIS A 67 -10.65 11.46 11.89
N GLU A 68 -11.35 12.05 10.91
CA GLU A 68 -12.27 13.16 11.19
C GLU A 68 -13.36 12.69 12.16
N GLY A 69 -13.40 13.27 13.37
CA GLY A 69 -14.38 12.97 14.43
C GLY A 69 -15.82 13.42 14.14
N GLY A 70 -16.27 13.37 12.88
CA GLY A 70 -17.51 13.97 12.42
C GLY A 70 -18.30 13.09 11.45
N GLY A 71 -18.85 11.97 11.93
CA GLY A 71 -20.07 11.30 11.43
C GLY A 71 -20.13 10.78 9.97
N ILE A 72 -19.25 11.17 9.06
CA ILE A 72 -19.27 10.80 7.65
C ILE A 72 -18.35 9.60 7.44
N ARG A 73 -18.90 8.53 6.83
CA ARG A 73 -18.09 7.38 6.40
C ARG A 73 -17.19 7.83 5.25
N GLN A 74 -15.88 7.77 5.46
CA GLN A 74 -14.90 7.97 4.41
C GLN A 74 -14.38 6.61 3.92
N TRP A 75 -14.14 6.50 2.62
CA TRP A 75 -13.49 5.35 1.99
C TRP A 75 -12.12 5.76 1.46
N THR A 76 -11.11 4.90 1.62
CA THR A 76 -9.77 5.09 1.03
C THR A 76 -9.32 3.83 0.32
N SER A 77 -8.62 4.00 -0.80
CA SER A 77 -7.87 2.97 -1.51
C SER A 77 -6.37 3.03 -1.17
N LYS A 78 -5.93 3.99 -0.36
CA LYS A 78 -4.52 4.22 -0.04
C LYS A 78 -4.12 3.56 1.27
N TYR A 79 -2.93 2.98 1.26
CA TYR A 79 -2.36 2.26 2.40
C TYR A 79 -0.97 2.80 2.72
N PHE A 80 -0.73 3.11 4.00
CA PHE A 80 0.62 3.34 4.50
C PHE A 80 1.26 1.98 4.80
N CYS A 81 2.35 1.68 4.09
CA CYS A 81 3.08 0.41 4.20
C CYS A 81 4.51 0.66 4.70
N VAL A 82 4.97 -0.21 5.59
CA VAL A 82 6.36 -0.22 6.09
C VAL A 82 6.99 -1.54 5.75
N PHE A 83 8.20 -1.48 5.20
CA PHE A 83 9.01 -2.63 4.84
C PHE A 83 10.37 -2.57 5.54
N LYS A 84 11.00 -3.73 5.72
CA LYS A 84 12.38 -3.85 6.18
C LYS A 84 13.17 -4.83 5.31
N ARG A 85 14.49 -4.71 5.30
CA ARG A 85 15.40 -5.76 4.79
C ARG A 85 16.76 -5.72 5.51
N PRO A 86 17.52 -6.83 5.55
CA PRO A 86 18.88 -6.81 6.06
C PRO A 86 19.75 -5.86 5.23
N THR A 87 20.67 -5.15 5.89
CA THR A 87 21.70 -4.33 5.23
C THR A 87 22.85 -5.18 4.72
#